data_AF-A0A368KKT1-F1
#
_entry.id   AF-A0A368KKT1-F1
#
_cell.length_a   1.000
_cell.length_b   1.000
_cell.length_c   1.000
_cell.angle_alpha   90.00
_cell.angle_beta   90.00
_cell.angle_gamma   90.00
#
_symmetry.space_group_name_H-M   'P 1'
#
loop_
_entity.id
_entity.type
_entity.pdbx_description
1 polymer ?
#
loop_
_entity_poly.entity_id
_entity_poly.type
_entity_poly.pdbx_seq_one_letter_code
_entity_poly.pdbx_strand_id
1 'polypeptide(L)'
;MIRLGESLSELKPFTHEPFSMIRITCPCCGVGIKAEDRLMGQDVRCPKCLSPVKVQSPGKADLAKIVEPNYEPQTQEDDQPKAIDCPKCGNHLRIGEYLCKRCGYHVKLEAFFEVLTSEALAAGTEPKTKMERWLETQLHELSTPRDFMIISALCALFFCLVAVVVGRIFAGPLIGTILGLIASAGIALIWYVLMQRLGVMNDPKREERLVRERNNGLEKVVRDPGKGRVVSEQRSKPVPVGVKEKASASPEPQMLAIPEYEVDDIDLFSDAPPKRAKPTPARPVSSPSPQKETATRASSTSPAAPSTHRPAAPTKKPAPKDDDWLNDLL
;
A
#
# COMPACT_ATOMS: atom_id res chain seq x y z
N MET A 1 -56.43 -39.83 -61.59
CA MET A 1 -56.06 -40.48 -60.31
C MET A 1 -54.56 -40.71 -60.30
N ILE A 2 -53.77 -39.80 -59.72
CA ILE A 2 -52.35 -40.01 -59.41
C ILE A 2 -52.13 -39.44 -58.01
N ARG A 3 -51.58 -40.26 -57.12
CA ARG A 3 -51.43 -40.05 -55.68
C ARG A 3 -50.39 -38.97 -55.39
N LEU A 4 -50.81 -37.98 -54.59
CA LEU A 4 -49.96 -37.15 -53.75
C LEU A 4 -49.55 -37.94 -52.51
N GLY A 5 -48.29 -37.83 -52.09
CA GLY A 5 -47.88 -38.20 -50.75
C GLY A 5 -46.45 -38.71 -50.67
N GLU A 6 -45.48 -37.80 -50.56
CA GLU A 6 -44.26 -38.11 -49.82
C GLU A 6 -43.70 -36.83 -49.17
N SER A 7 -43.45 -37.00 -47.88
CA SER A 7 -43.27 -36.03 -46.81
C SER A 7 -41.87 -35.41 -46.84
N LEU A 8 -41.80 -34.10 -47.07
CA LEU A 8 -40.62 -33.30 -46.78
C LEU A 8 -40.42 -33.21 -45.26
N SER A 9 -39.40 -33.94 -44.80
CA SER A 9 -38.95 -33.98 -43.42
C SER A 9 -38.34 -32.63 -43.02
N GLU A 10 -38.89 -32.08 -41.95
CA GLU A 10 -38.50 -30.84 -41.29
C GLU A 10 -37.05 -30.93 -40.76
N LEU A 11 -36.09 -30.36 -41.49
CA LEU A 11 -34.71 -30.21 -41.05
C LEU A 11 -34.66 -29.17 -39.93
N LYS A 12 -34.67 -29.63 -38.67
CA LYS A 12 -34.43 -28.79 -37.50
C LYS A 12 -33.04 -28.13 -37.60
N PRO A 13 -32.94 -26.80 -37.48
CA PRO A 13 -31.65 -26.11 -37.54
C PRO A 13 -30.75 -26.56 -36.37
N PHE A 14 -29.50 -26.91 -36.67
CA PHE A 14 -28.45 -27.20 -35.69
C PHE A 14 -28.15 -25.93 -34.88
N THR A 15 -28.84 -25.74 -33.77
CA THR A 15 -28.41 -24.79 -32.74
C THR A 15 -27.18 -25.37 -32.06
N HIS A 16 -26.01 -24.82 -32.36
CA HIS A 16 -24.79 -25.06 -31.58
C HIS A 16 -25.01 -24.51 -30.17
N GLU A 17 -25.44 -25.35 -29.24
CA GLU A 17 -25.36 -25.00 -27.82
C GLU A 17 -23.88 -24.86 -27.44
N PRO A 18 -23.52 -23.81 -26.68
CA PRO A 18 -22.15 -23.61 -26.25
C PRO A 18 -21.72 -24.77 -25.36
N PHE A 19 -20.84 -25.63 -25.88
CA PHE A 19 -20.27 -26.74 -25.11
C PHE A 19 -19.42 -26.19 -23.96
N SER A 20 -19.87 -26.42 -22.74
CA SER A 20 -19.04 -26.25 -21.54
C SER A 20 -17.81 -27.15 -21.67
N MET A 21 -16.63 -26.56 -21.46
CA MET A 21 -15.35 -27.28 -21.44
C MET A 21 -14.96 -27.55 -19.99
N ILE A 22 -14.79 -28.82 -19.63
CA ILE A 22 -14.27 -29.23 -18.32
C ILE A 22 -12.75 -29.38 -18.39
N ARG A 23 -12.08 -28.98 -17.31
CA ARG A 23 -10.64 -29.21 -17.12
C ARG A 23 -10.45 -30.35 -16.13
N ILE A 24 -9.81 -31.42 -16.57
CA ILE A 24 -9.41 -32.56 -15.74
C ILE A 24 -7.89 -32.69 -15.74
N THR A 25 -7.29 -33.09 -14.62
CA THR A 25 -5.85 -33.31 -14.52
C THR A 25 -5.51 -34.79 -14.70
N CYS A 26 -4.51 -35.09 -15.51
CA CYS A 26 -4.05 -36.46 -15.70
C CYS A 26 -3.34 -36.96 -14.42
N PRO A 27 -3.74 -38.12 -13.84
CA PRO A 27 -3.14 -38.64 -12.61
C PRO A 27 -1.70 -39.14 -12.79
N CYS A 28 -1.28 -39.44 -14.03
CA CYS A 28 0.06 -39.96 -14.32
C CYS A 28 1.09 -38.83 -14.49
N CYS A 29 0.76 -37.77 -15.25
CA CYS A 29 1.72 -36.70 -15.59
C CYS A 29 1.32 -35.29 -15.11
N GLY A 30 0.16 -35.13 -14.46
CA GLY A 30 -0.33 -33.86 -13.93
C GLY A 30 -0.84 -32.85 -14.96
N VAL A 31 -0.81 -33.15 -16.25
CA VAL A 31 -1.24 -32.22 -17.31
C VAL A 31 -2.75 -32.02 -17.28
N GLY A 32 -3.18 -30.76 -17.36
CA GLY A 32 -4.58 -30.39 -17.54
C GLY A 32 -5.07 -30.69 -18.96
N ILE A 33 -6.10 -31.53 -19.06
CA ILE A 33 -6.80 -31.90 -20.30
C ILE A 33 -8.12 -31.13 -20.33
N LYS A 34 -8.42 -30.49 -21.45
CA LYS A 34 -9.74 -29.90 -21.72
C LYS A 34 -10.58 -30.95 -22.43
N ALA A 35 -11.70 -31.33 -21.83
CA ALA A 35 -12.64 -32.29 -22.41
C ALA A 35 -14.02 -31.65 -22.50
N GLU A 36 -14.77 -32.02 -23.53
CA GLU A 36 -16.17 -31.64 -23.68
C GLU A 36 -17.05 -32.41 -22.69
N ASP A 37 -18.13 -31.78 -22.22
CA ASP A 37 -19.09 -32.41 -21.30
C ASP A 37 -19.70 -33.72 -21.83
N ARG A 38 -19.76 -33.89 -23.16
CA ARG A 38 -20.25 -35.14 -23.79
C ARG A 38 -19.38 -36.36 -23.50
N LEU A 39 -18.12 -36.13 -23.10
CA LEU A 39 -17.17 -37.18 -22.74
C LEU A 39 -17.23 -37.54 -21.25
N MET A 40 -18.16 -36.97 -20.47
CA MET A 40 -18.37 -37.36 -19.08
C MET A 40 -18.62 -38.87 -18.98
N GLY A 41 -17.85 -39.54 -18.12
CA GLY A 41 -17.91 -40.98 -17.93
C GLY A 41 -17.15 -41.82 -18.97
N GLN A 42 -16.63 -41.20 -20.04
CA GLN A 42 -15.77 -41.86 -21.02
C GLN A 42 -14.28 -41.71 -20.65
N ASP A 43 -13.46 -42.65 -21.13
CA ASP A 43 -12.01 -42.62 -20.95
C ASP A 43 -11.34 -41.86 -22.10
N VAL A 44 -10.68 -40.76 -21.77
CA VAL A 44 -9.95 -39.93 -22.73
C VAL A 44 -8.45 -40.13 -22.52
N ARG A 45 -7.69 -40.25 -23.61
CA ARG A 45 -6.23 -40.46 -23.51
C ARG A 45 -5.51 -39.14 -23.25
N CYS A 46 -4.60 -39.16 -22.29
CA CYS A 46 -3.74 -38.00 -22.05
C CYS A 46 -2.81 -37.74 -23.26
N PRO A 47 -2.70 -36.51 -23.77
CA PRO A 47 -1.87 -36.20 -24.93
C PRO A 47 -0.36 -36.35 -24.66
N LYS A 48 0.08 -36.35 -23.39
CA LYS A 48 1.51 -36.49 -23.05
C LYS A 48 1.94 -37.92 -22.77
N CYS A 49 1.19 -38.66 -21.95
CA CYS A 49 1.59 -40.00 -21.50
C CYS A 49 0.71 -41.13 -22.05
N LEU A 50 -0.32 -40.82 -22.85
CA LEU A 50 -1.27 -41.77 -23.43
C LEU A 50 -2.05 -42.63 -22.43
N SER A 51 -1.91 -42.39 -21.12
CA SER A 51 -2.70 -43.09 -20.10
C SER A 51 -4.18 -42.73 -20.23
N PRO A 52 -5.10 -43.70 -20.12
CA PRO A 52 -6.54 -43.42 -20.08
C PRO A 52 -6.90 -42.66 -18.81
N VAL A 53 -7.66 -41.56 -18.95
CA VAL A 53 -8.16 -40.74 -17.86
C VAL A 53 -9.67 -40.68 -17.94
N LYS A 54 -10.34 -41.14 -16.89
CA LYS A 54 -11.80 -41.11 -16.80
C LYS A 54 -12.26 -39.68 -16.52
N VAL A 55 -13.07 -39.11 -17.41
CA VAL A 55 -13.66 -37.78 -17.18
C VAL A 55 -14.74 -37.92 -16.13
N GLN A 56 -14.43 -37.55 -14.89
CA GLN A 56 -15.45 -37.45 -13.84
C GLN A 56 -16.30 -36.23 -14.16
N SER A 57 -17.63 -36.40 -14.17
CA SER A 57 -18.48 -35.23 -14.05
C SER A 57 -18.05 -34.51 -12.77
N PRO A 58 -17.88 -33.17 -12.78
CA PRO A 58 -17.96 -32.44 -11.53
C PRO A 58 -19.32 -32.86 -11.00
N GLY A 59 -19.32 -33.75 -10.01
CA GLY A 59 -20.55 -34.16 -9.41
C GLY A 59 -21.30 -32.88 -9.10
N LYS A 60 -22.63 -32.91 -9.17
CA LYS A 60 -23.39 -32.06 -8.28
C LYS A 60 -22.99 -32.52 -6.87
N ALA A 61 -21.76 -32.21 -6.45
CA ALA A 61 -21.34 -32.22 -5.09
C ALA A 61 -22.43 -31.38 -4.47
N ASP A 62 -23.31 -32.07 -3.72
CA ASP A 62 -24.40 -31.48 -2.97
C ASP A 62 -23.90 -30.12 -2.56
N LEU A 63 -24.47 -29.08 -3.20
CA LEU A 63 -24.19 -27.68 -2.89
C LEU A 63 -24.22 -27.67 -1.39
N ALA A 64 -23.02 -27.64 -0.78
CA ALA A 64 -22.86 -27.92 0.63
C ALA A 64 -23.90 -27.03 1.27
N LYS A 65 -24.93 -27.64 1.90
CA LYS A 65 -26.08 -26.93 2.44
C LYS A 65 -25.50 -25.67 3.01
N ILE A 66 -25.85 -24.49 2.47
CA ILE A 66 -25.27 -23.23 2.90
C ILE A 66 -25.54 -23.21 4.40
N VAL A 67 -24.54 -23.64 5.16
CA VAL A 67 -24.44 -23.44 6.57
C VAL A 67 -24.12 -21.97 6.55
N GLU A 68 -25.19 -21.18 6.65
CA GLU A 68 -25.13 -19.78 6.98
C GLU A 68 -24.07 -19.72 8.08
N PRO A 69 -22.86 -19.22 7.78
CA PRO A 69 -21.79 -19.32 8.74
C PRO A 69 -22.24 -18.47 9.90
N ASN A 70 -22.69 -19.14 10.96
CA ASN A 70 -22.90 -18.52 12.24
C ASN A 70 -21.51 -18.16 12.74
N TYR A 71 -21.01 -17.04 12.23
CA TYR A 71 -19.93 -16.28 12.83
C TYR A 71 -20.47 -15.69 14.12
N GLU A 72 -20.82 -16.53 15.09
CA GLU A 72 -20.61 -16.13 16.46
C GLU A 72 -19.10 -16.08 16.62
N PRO A 73 -18.51 -14.87 16.78
CA PRO A 73 -17.08 -14.77 17.00
C PRO A 73 -16.79 -15.51 18.30
N GLN A 74 -16.30 -16.73 18.19
CA GLN A 74 -15.65 -17.37 19.31
C GLN A 74 -14.45 -16.50 19.63
N THR A 75 -14.58 -15.72 20.71
CA THR A 75 -13.45 -15.06 21.36
C THR A 75 -12.53 -16.17 21.81
N GLN A 76 -11.58 -16.52 20.95
CA GLN A 76 -10.53 -17.47 21.24
C GLN A 76 -9.65 -16.82 22.31
N GLU A 77 -10.00 -17.05 23.58
CA GLU A 77 -9.30 -16.51 24.76
C GLU A 77 -7.83 -16.98 24.85
N ASP A 78 -7.40 -17.89 23.98
CA ASP A 78 -6.02 -18.38 23.87
C ASP A 78 -5.06 -17.46 23.09
N ASP A 79 -5.56 -16.41 22.43
CA ASP A 79 -4.73 -15.39 21.75
C ASP A 79 -4.35 -14.22 22.67
N GLN A 80 -4.37 -14.41 24.01
CA GLN A 80 -3.65 -13.47 24.87
C GLN A 80 -2.17 -13.55 24.52
N PRO A 81 -1.55 -12.45 24.02
CA PRO A 81 -0.17 -12.49 23.58
C PRO A 81 0.70 -12.78 24.80
N LYS A 82 1.24 -14.00 24.87
CA LYS A 82 2.20 -14.38 25.91
C LYS A 82 3.44 -13.50 25.75
N ALA A 83 4.08 -13.15 26.86
CA ALA A 83 5.37 -12.45 26.79
C ALA A 83 6.36 -13.35 26.03
N ILE A 84 6.96 -12.81 24.97
CA ILE A 84 7.92 -13.52 24.12
C ILE A 84 9.30 -12.94 24.39
N ASP A 85 10.30 -13.81 24.49
CA ASP A 85 11.70 -13.41 24.56
C ASP A 85 12.30 -13.20 23.17
N CYS A 86 13.11 -12.16 23.02
CA CYS A 86 13.81 -11.94 21.77
C CYS A 86 14.80 -13.10 21.50
N PRO A 87 14.69 -13.83 20.37
CA PRO A 87 15.54 -14.99 20.09
C PRO A 87 17.01 -14.63 19.82
N LYS A 88 17.31 -13.34 19.58
CA LYS A 88 18.68 -12.88 19.29
C LYS A 88 19.45 -12.43 20.52
N CYS A 89 18.79 -11.76 21.46
CA CYS A 89 19.48 -11.16 22.62
C CYS A 89 18.90 -11.60 23.98
N GLY A 90 17.83 -12.40 23.98
CA GLY A 90 17.16 -12.87 25.20
C GLY A 90 16.42 -11.79 25.98
N ASN A 91 16.21 -10.60 25.41
CA ASN A 91 15.48 -9.53 26.10
C ASN A 91 13.97 -9.78 26.05
N HIS A 92 13.31 -9.75 27.20
CA HIS A 92 11.84 -9.83 27.31
C HIS A 92 11.18 -8.67 26.55
N LEU A 93 10.25 -8.99 25.65
CA LEU A 93 9.41 -8.02 24.96
C LEU A 93 8.10 -7.83 25.73
N ARG A 94 7.58 -6.60 25.72
CA ARG A 94 6.25 -6.33 26.30
C ARG A 94 5.17 -6.97 25.42
N ILE A 95 4.05 -7.35 26.04
CA ILE A 95 2.87 -7.87 25.36
C ILE A 95 2.45 -6.88 24.26
N GLY A 96 2.48 -7.34 23.00
CA GLY A 96 2.16 -6.53 21.81
C GLY A 96 3.34 -5.82 21.13
N GLU A 97 4.54 -5.81 21.71
CA GLU A 97 5.75 -5.29 21.04
C GLU A 97 6.45 -6.40 20.26
N TYR A 98 6.53 -6.27 18.93
CA TYR A 98 7.24 -7.23 18.07
C TYR A 98 8.70 -6.84 17.80
N LEU A 99 9.10 -5.62 18.15
CA LEU A 99 10.43 -5.07 17.88
C LEU A 99 11.27 -5.00 19.16
N CYS A 100 12.42 -5.69 19.16
CA CYS A 100 13.33 -5.63 20.29
C CYS A 100 14.08 -4.29 20.32
N LYS A 101 13.81 -3.47 21.34
CA LYS A 101 14.48 -2.17 21.53
C LYS A 101 15.98 -2.27 21.80
N ARG A 102 16.48 -3.45 22.17
CA ARG A 102 17.89 -3.66 22.52
C ARG A 102 18.76 -4.07 21.33
N CYS A 103 18.22 -4.84 20.38
CA CYS A 103 18.97 -5.34 19.22
C CYS A 103 18.31 -5.07 17.85
N GLY A 104 17.13 -4.43 17.82
CA GLY A 104 16.42 -4.10 16.58
C GLY A 104 15.78 -5.29 15.85
N TYR A 105 15.73 -6.49 16.44
CA TYR A 105 15.14 -7.67 15.81
C TYR A 105 13.61 -7.66 15.89
N HIS A 106 12.93 -7.91 14.76
CA HIS A 106 11.47 -7.98 14.68
C HIS A 106 10.99 -9.44 14.68
N VAL A 107 10.37 -9.88 15.78
CA VAL A 107 10.04 -11.31 16.03
C VAL A 107 9.09 -11.88 14.99
N LYS A 108 8.12 -11.10 14.50
CA LYS A 108 7.14 -11.57 13.50
C LYS A 108 7.69 -11.67 12.07
N LEU A 109 8.74 -10.92 11.76
CA LEU A 109 9.34 -10.86 10.41
C LEU A 109 10.64 -11.68 10.34
N GLU A 110 11.12 -12.15 11.49
CA GLU A 110 12.40 -12.84 11.64
C GLU A 110 13.61 -12.08 11.03
N ALA A 111 13.53 -10.74 10.99
CA ALA A 111 14.52 -9.86 10.38
C ALA A 111 14.91 -8.70 11.29
N PHE A 112 16.12 -8.15 11.09
CA PHE A 112 16.58 -6.94 11.76
C PHE A 112 16.03 -5.69 11.07
N PHE A 113 15.56 -4.72 11.85
CA PHE A 113 15.01 -3.47 11.30
C PHE A 113 16.07 -2.60 10.60
N GLU A 114 17.35 -2.76 10.95
CA GLU A 114 18.46 -2.11 10.22
C GLU A 114 18.62 -2.67 8.79
N VAL A 115 18.10 -3.87 8.52
CA VAL A 115 18.00 -4.45 7.17
C VAL A 115 16.66 -4.07 6.50
N LEU A 116 15.77 -3.33 7.17
CA LEU A 116 14.64 -2.63 6.55
C LEU A 116 14.94 -1.12 6.39
N THR A 117 16.22 -0.75 6.31
CA THR A 117 16.58 0.56 5.78
C THR A 117 15.95 0.74 4.40
N SER A 118 15.58 1.97 4.05
CA SER A 118 14.99 2.30 2.74
C SER A 118 15.81 1.75 1.56
N GLU A 119 17.12 1.56 1.77
CA GLU A 119 18.03 0.90 0.83
C GLU A 119 17.68 -0.57 0.57
N ALA A 120 17.30 -1.36 1.57
CA ALA A 120 16.93 -2.76 1.39
C ALA A 120 15.50 -2.92 0.83
N LEU A 121 14.59 -2.00 1.16
CA LEU A 121 13.28 -1.92 0.48
C LEU A 121 13.44 -1.49 -0.98
N ALA A 122 14.39 -0.61 -1.30
CA ALA A 122 14.72 -0.22 -2.67
C ALA A 122 15.50 -1.32 -3.41
N ALA A 123 16.33 -2.11 -2.72
CA ALA A 123 17.05 -3.23 -3.31
C ALA A 123 16.13 -4.39 -3.73
N GLY A 124 14.94 -4.52 -3.09
CA GLY A 124 13.91 -5.48 -3.49
C GLY A 124 13.19 -5.12 -4.79
N THR A 125 13.29 -3.86 -5.23
CA THR A 125 12.74 -3.37 -6.50
C THR A 125 13.85 -3.11 -7.51
N GLU A 126 14.92 -3.91 -7.51
CA GLU A 126 15.85 -3.84 -8.63
C GLU A 126 15.09 -4.17 -9.92
N PRO A 127 15.05 -3.25 -10.90
CA PRO A 127 14.34 -3.44 -12.16
C PRO A 127 14.84 -4.71 -12.83
N LYS A 128 13.92 -5.66 -13.04
CA LYS A 128 14.22 -7.00 -13.56
C LYS A 128 14.65 -6.94 -15.03
N THR A 129 14.39 -5.84 -15.72
CA THR A 129 14.70 -5.67 -17.13
C THR A 129 15.57 -4.43 -17.39
N LYS A 130 16.50 -4.51 -18.36
CA LYS A 130 17.28 -3.35 -18.83
C LYS A 130 16.36 -2.21 -19.31
N MET A 131 15.16 -2.55 -19.81
CA MET A 131 14.15 -1.58 -20.23
C MET A 131 13.60 -0.78 -19.05
N GLU A 132 13.29 -1.43 -17.91
CA GLU A 132 12.86 -0.73 -16.69
C GLU A 132 13.95 0.21 -16.15
N ARG A 133 15.23 -0.21 -16.13
CA ARG A 133 16.34 0.69 -15.77
C ARG A 133 16.42 1.90 -16.69
N TRP A 134 16.34 1.67 -18.00
CA TRP A 134 16.38 2.74 -18.98
C TRP A 134 15.19 3.69 -18.83
N LEU A 135 13.99 3.14 -18.59
CA LEU A 135 12.78 3.92 -18.34
C LEU A 135 12.88 4.75 -17.07
N GLU A 136 13.33 4.19 -15.94
CA GLU A 136 13.53 4.98 -14.71
C GLU A 136 14.53 6.11 -14.91
N THR A 137 15.63 5.85 -15.64
CA THR A 137 16.67 6.85 -15.90
C THR A 137 16.14 7.97 -16.80
N GLN A 138 15.44 7.63 -17.88
CA GLN A 138 14.84 8.62 -18.80
C GLN A 138 13.66 9.35 -18.17
N LEU A 139 12.86 8.68 -17.35
CA LEU A 139 11.72 9.31 -16.68
C LEU A 139 12.20 10.34 -15.67
N HIS A 140 13.27 10.08 -14.91
CA HIS A 140 13.83 11.04 -13.97
C HIS A 140 14.47 12.26 -14.65
N GLU A 141 15.06 12.07 -15.84
CA GLU A 141 15.73 13.15 -16.58
C GLU A 141 14.73 14.03 -17.35
N LEU A 142 13.61 13.46 -17.82
CA LEU A 142 12.51 14.21 -18.45
C LEU A 142 11.43 14.72 -17.48
N SER A 143 11.44 14.35 -16.19
CA SER A 143 10.37 14.69 -15.25
C SER A 143 10.51 16.07 -14.61
N THR A 144 10.89 17.13 -15.34
CA THR A 144 10.35 18.40 -14.88
C THR A 144 8.83 18.34 -15.12
N PRO A 145 7.99 18.62 -14.11
CA PRO A 145 6.54 18.50 -14.26
C PRO A 145 6.00 19.31 -15.45
N ARG A 146 6.70 20.39 -15.83
CA ARG A 146 6.39 21.20 -17.00
C ARG A 146 6.62 20.46 -18.31
N ASP A 147 7.76 19.81 -18.49
CA ASP A 147 8.08 19.14 -19.76
C ASP A 147 7.13 17.96 -20.00
N PHE A 148 6.78 17.23 -18.94
CA PHE A 148 5.76 16.19 -19.03
C PHE A 148 4.39 16.74 -19.46
N MET A 149 3.96 17.87 -18.88
CA MET A 149 2.71 18.51 -19.30
C MET A 149 2.76 18.97 -20.75
N ILE A 150 3.88 19.55 -21.20
CA ILE A 150 4.07 20.00 -22.59
C ILE A 150 4.02 18.81 -23.55
N ILE A 151 4.78 17.74 -23.30
CA ILE A 151 4.79 16.54 -24.15
C ILE A 151 3.41 15.90 -24.18
N SER A 152 2.72 15.81 -23.04
CA SER A 152 1.37 15.25 -22.98
C SER A 152 0.36 16.08 -23.79
N ALA A 153 0.47 17.41 -23.76
CA ALA A 153 -0.38 18.32 -24.51
C ALA A 153 -0.11 18.20 -26.02
N LEU A 154 1.16 18.09 -26.41
CA LEU A 154 1.56 17.88 -27.81
C LEU A 154 1.05 16.53 -28.33
N CYS A 155 1.17 15.46 -27.55
CA CYS A 155 0.63 14.14 -27.89
C CYS A 155 -0.89 14.18 -28.05
N ALA A 156 -1.61 14.80 -27.10
CA ALA A 156 -3.06 14.95 -27.18
C ALA A 156 -3.47 15.74 -28.45
N LEU A 157 -2.80 16.86 -28.73
CA LEU A 157 -3.04 17.66 -29.94
C LEU A 157 -2.79 16.84 -31.21
N PHE A 158 -1.72 16.05 -31.25
CA PHE A 158 -1.41 15.16 -32.36
C PHE A 158 -2.52 14.13 -32.59
N PHE A 159 -2.99 13.44 -31.54
CA PHE A 159 -4.08 12.47 -31.66
C PHE A 159 -5.40 13.14 -32.09
N CYS A 160 -5.68 14.36 -31.63
CA CYS A 160 -6.82 15.15 -32.09
C CYS A 160 -6.74 15.43 -33.60
N LEU A 161 -5.57 15.85 -34.11
CA LEU A 161 -5.36 16.10 -35.54
C LEU A 161 -5.54 14.81 -36.37
N VAL A 162 -4.98 13.70 -35.91
CA VAL A 162 -5.13 12.39 -36.57
C VAL A 162 -6.60 11.99 -36.62
N ALA A 163 -7.35 12.13 -35.53
CA ALA A 163 -8.78 11.81 -35.50
C ALA A 163 -9.59 12.67 -36.49
N VAL A 164 -9.27 13.96 -36.63
CA VAL A 164 -9.92 14.84 -37.61
C VAL A 164 -9.58 14.44 -39.04
N VAL A 165 -8.31 14.11 -39.34
CA VAL A 165 -7.90 13.68 -40.68
C VAL A 165 -8.59 12.35 -41.06
N VAL A 166 -8.59 11.38 -40.15
CA VAL A 166 -9.27 10.09 -40.35
C VAL A 166 -10.78 10.32 -40.56
N GLY A 167 -11.41 11.14 -39.72
CA GLY A 167 -12.82 11.49 -39.88
C GLY A 167 -13.11 12.09 -41.26
N ARG A 168 -12.26 13.00 -41.74
CA ARG A 168 -12.41 13.62 -43.08
C ARG A 168 -12.25 12.61 -44.21
N ILE A 169 -11.35 11.64 -44.09
CA ILE A 169 -11.14 10.59 -45.11
C ILE A 169 -12.37 9.68 -45.21
N PHE A 170 -12.96 9.27 -44.09
CA PHE A 170 -14.03 8.27 -44.08
C PHE A 170 -15.45 8.84 -44.22
N ALA A 171 -15.74 10.01 -43.64
CA ALA A 171 -17.10 10.57 -43.58
C ALA A 171 -17.29 11.83 -44.44
N GLY A 172 -16.26 12.23 -45.19
CA GLY A 172 -16.26 13.45 -46.00
C GLY A 172 -15.97 14.72 -45.19
N PRO A 173 -15.82 15.88 -45.86
CA PRO A 173 -15.21 17.07 -45.27
C PRO A 173 -15.98 17.67 -44.10
N LEU A 174 -17.31 17.75 -44.18
CA LEU A 174 -18.17 18.38 -43.17
C LEU A 174 -18.49 17.43 -42.01
N ILE A 175 -19.04 16.25 -42.33
CA ILE A 175 -19.44 15.26 -41.33
C ILE A 175 -18.19 14.72 -40.61
N GLY A 176 -17.11 14.48 -41.35
CA GLY A 176 -15.83 14.03 -40.81
C GLY A 176 -15.19 15.00 -39.83
N THR A 177 -15.31 16.32 -40.04
CA THR A 177 -14.83 17.29 -39.04
C THR A 177 -15.62 17.26 -37.76
N ILE A 178 -16.95 17.15 -37.83
CA ILE A 178 -17.80 17.14 -36.63
C ILE A 178 -17.52 15.87 -35.82
N LEU A 179 -17.50 14.70 -36.47
CA LEU A 179 -17.17 13.44 -35.82
C LEU A 179 -15.74 13.41 -35.27
N GLY A 180 -14.78 13.96 -36.01
CA GLY A 180 -13.39 14.09 -35.57
C GLY A 180 -13.26 14.97 -34.32
N LEU A 181 -13.97 16.10 -34.25
CA LEU A 181 -13.96 16.96 -33.07
C LEU A 181 -14.58 16.29 -31.84
N ILE A 182 -15.71 15.58 -32.01
CA ILE A 182 -16.34 14.83 -30.91
C ILE A 182 -15.39 13.73 -30.39
N ALA A 183 -14.77 12.96 -31.29
CA ALA A 183 -13.80 11.93 -30.92
C ALA A 183 -12.58 12.55 -30.22
N SER A 184 -12.08 13.68 -30.71
CA SER A 184 -10.94 14.40 -30.13
C SER A 184 -11.22 14.89 -28.70
N ALA A 185 -12.43 15.42 -28.44
CA ALA A 185 -12.86 15.83 -27.11
C ALA A 185 -12.97 14.63 -26.15
N GLY A 186 -13.44 13.49 -26.65
CA GLY A 186 -13.45 12.22 -25.91
C GLY A 186 -12.05 11.74 -25.54
N ILE A 187 -11.10 11.76 -26.48
CA ILE A 187 -9.70 11.37 -26.23
C ILE A 187 -9.06 12.31 -25.21
N ALA A 188 -9.28 13.62 -25.32
CA ALA A 188 -8.78 14.60 -24.36
C ALA A 188 -9.33 14.37 -22.94
N LEU A 189 -10.63 14.06 -22.80
CA LEU A 189 -11.24 13.72 -21.52
C LEU A 189 -10.69 12.42 -20.93
N ILE A 190 -10.55 11.37 -21.74
CA ILE A 190 -9.97 10.09 -21.30
C ILE A 190 -8.52 10.29 -20.85
N TRP A 191 -7.73 11.05 -21.62
CA TRP A 191 -6.35 11.37 -21.27
C TRP A 191 -6.25 12.16 -19.96
N TYR A 192 -7.13 13.15 -19.78
CA TYR A 192 -7.21 13.92 -18.54
C TYR A 192 -7.53 13.03 -17.33
N VAL A 193 -8.51 12.14 -17.44
CA VAL A 193 -8.85 11.18 -16.36
C VAL A 193 -7.69 10.21 -16.10
N LEU A 194 -6.99 9.77 -17.14
CA LEU A 194 -5.81 8.92 -17.00
C LEU A 194 -4.70 9.65 -16.23
N MET A 195 -4.45 10.92 -16.57
CA MET A 195 -3.46 11.76 -15.89
C MET A 195 -3.80 12.01 -14.41
N GLN A 196 -5.08 12.20 -14.10
CA GLN A 196 -5.55 12.27 -12.71
C GLN A 196 -5.33 10.95 -11.97
N ARG A 197 -5.62 9.82 -12.61
CA ARG A 197 -5.49 8.49 -11.99
C ARG A 197 -4.04 8.07 -11.76
N LEU A 198 -3.14 8.46 -12.67
CA LEU A 198 -1.70 8.23 -12.53
C LEU A 198 -1.03 9.19 -11.54
N GLY A 199 -1.77 10.15 -10.98
CA GLY A 199 -1.26 11.10 -9.99
C GLY A 199 -0.26 12.10 -10.56
N VAL A 200 -0.16 12.21 -11.89
CA VAL A 200 0.78 13.12 -12.56
C VAL A 200 0.27 14.55 -12.54
N MET A 201 -1.05 14.73 -12.64
CA MET A 201 -1.66 16.00 -12.25
C MET A 201 -1.87 16.00 -10.74
N ASN A 202 -1.25 16.96 -10.07
CA ASN A 202 -1.59 17.30 -8.70
C ASN A 202 -3.06 17.72 -8.69
N ASP A 203 -3.95 16.83 -8.27
CA ASP A 203 -5.33 17.20 -7.97
C ASP A 203 -5.24 18.26 -6.87
N PRO A 204 -5.64 19.52 -7.12
CA PRO A 204 -5.54 20.58 -6.11
C PRO A 204 -6.33 20.23 -4.84
N LYS A 205 -7.29 19.30 -4.95
CA LYS A 205 -8.06 18.78 -3.80
C LYS A 205 -7.43 17.56 -3.14
N ARG A 206 -6.34 17.00 -3.65
CA ARG A 206 -5.63 15.87 -3.03
C ARG A 206 -4.90 16.31 -1.78
N GLU A 207 -4.23 17.46 -1.79
CA GLU A 207 -3.64 18.02 -0.58
C GLU A 207 -4.71 18.33 0.46
N GLU A 208 -5.82 18.95 0.05
CA GLU A 208 -6.93 19.24 0.96
C GLU A 208 -7.55 17.96 1.56
N ARG A 209 -7.69 16.90 0.76
CA ARG A 209 -8.15 15.58 1.23
C ARG A 209 -7.14 14.94 2.18
N LEU A 210 -5.84 14.98 1.87
CA LEU A 210 -4.79 14.45 2.73
C LEU A 210 -4.72 15.21 4.06
N VAL A 211 -4.87 16.53 4.06
CA VAL A 211 -4.94 17.35 5.28
C VAL A 211 -6.20 16.99 6.09
N ARG A 212 -7.36 16.82 5.44
CA ARG A 212 -8.60 16.40 6.09
C ARG A 212 -8.49 15.00 6.69
N GLU A 213 -7.84 14.06 6.02
CA GLU A 213 -7.57 12.71 6.54
C GLU A 213 -6.59 12.73 7.71
N ARG A 214 -5.54 13.56 7.65
CA ARG A 214 -4.57 13.71 8.76
C ARG A 214 -5.25 14.30 10.00
N ASN A 215 -6.11 15.31 9.82
CA ASN A 215 -6.88 15.92 10.91
C ASN A 215 -7.95 14.96 11.47
N ASN A 216 -8.68 14.24 10.62
CA ASN A 216 -9.66 13.25 11.06
C ASN A 216 -9.01 12.03 11.75
N GLY A 217 -7.78 11.66 11.35
CA GLY A 217 -6.99 10.64 12.01
C GLY A 217 -6.54 11.07 13.41
N LEU A 218 -6.11 12.33 13.57
CA LEU A 218 -5.74 12.92 14.86
C LEU A 218 -6.94 13.00 15.81
N GLU A 219 -8.13 13.40 15.33
CA GLU A 219 -9.35 13.41 16.16
C GLU A 219 -9.75 12.01 16.66
N LYS A 220 -9.50 10.96 15.87
CA LYS A 220 -9.78 9.57 16.29
C LYS A 220 -8.78 9.05 17.32
N VAL A 221 -7.53 9.52 17.30
CA VAL A 221 -6.50 9.11 18.28
C VAL A 221 -6.62 9.89 19.60
N VAL A 222 -7.12 11.14 19.56
CA VAL A 222 -7.27 11.98 20.77
C VAL A 222 -8.54 11.68 21.56
N ARG A 223 -9.48 10.88 21.05
CA ARG A 223 -10.72 10.52 21.77
C ARG A 223 -10.66 9.29 22.68
N ASP A 224 -9.49 8.67 22.86
CA ASP A 224 -9.32 7.57 23.83
C ASP A 224 -8.14 7.72 24.84
N PRO A 225 -7.88 8.90 25.45
CA PRO A 225 -7.08 8.97 26.66
C PRO A 225 -7.98 8.60 27.85
N GLY A 226 -8.22 7.29 28.00
CA GLY A 226 -8.72 6.73 29.24
C GLY A 226 -10.23 6.79 29.43
N LYS A 227 -10.93 5.79 28.88
CA LYS A 227 -12.00 5.13 29.63
C LYS A 227 -11.40 4.36 30.82
N GLY A 228 -10.92 5.15 31.78
CA GLY A 228 -11.00 4.80 33.19
C GLY A 228 -12.47 4.56 33.51
N ARG A 229 -12.74 3.36 33.99
CA ARG A 229 -14.02 2.88 34.46
C ARG A 229 -14.46 3.74 35.65
N VAL A 230 -15.21 4.83 35.42
CA VAL A 230 -15.93 5.51 36.50
C VAL A 230 -17.18 4.69 36.79
N VAL A 231 -17.11 3.96 37.90
CA VAL A 231 -18.25 3.36 38.58
C VAL A 231 -19.31 4.44 38.74
N SER A 232 -20.42 4.34 38.01
CA SER A 232 -21.59 5.17 38.24
C SER A 232 -22.25 4.71 39.54
N GLU A 233 -21.93 5.40 40.62
CA GLU A 233 -22.63 5.29 41.88
C GLU A 233 -24.11 5.61 41.66
N GLN A 234 -24.97 4.65 42.00
CA GLN A 234 -26.41 4.81 42.00
C GLN A 234 -26.81 6.00 42.88
N ARG A 235 -27.10 7.15 42.27
CA ARG A 235 -27.84 8.22 42.93
C ARG A 235 -29.31 8.11 42.54
N SER A 236 -30.09 7.73 43.54
CA SER A 236 -31.53 7.61 43.58
C SER A 236 -32.26 8.80 42.94
N LYS A 237 -33.20 8.48 42.04
CA LYS A 237 -34.30 9.35 41.61
C LYS A 237 -35.32 9.50 42.75
N PRO A 238 -35.86 10.71 42.97
CA PRO A 238 -37.28 10.86 43.29
C PRO A 238 -38.03 11.57 42.14
N VAL A 239 -39.06 10.87 41.66
CA VAL A 239 -40.45 11.26 41.36
C VAL A 239 -40.76 12.65 40.74
N PRO A 240 -41.68 12.73 39.75
CA PRO A 240 -41.84 13.88 38.87
C PRO A 240 -42.84 14.91 39.39
N VAL A 241 -42.61 16.18 39.04
CA VAL A 241 -43.64 17.23 39.09
C VAL A 241 -43.65 17.92 37.73
N GLY A 242 -44.77 17.78 37.03
CA GLY A 242 -44.99 18.37 35.71
C GLY A 242 -45.30 19.86 35.80
N VAL A 243 -44.85 20.61 34.80
CA VAL A 243 -45.41 21.93 34.45
C VAL A 243 -45.36 22.10 32.93
N LYS A 244 -46.57 22.11 32.36
CA LYS A 244 -47.11 22.86 31.21
C LYS A 244 -46.28 23.12 29.95
N GLU A 245 -46.91 22.70 28.84
CA GLU A 245 -46.85 23.27 27.50
C GLU A 245 -46.79 24.80 27.46
N LYS A 246 -45.91 25.32 26.59
CA LYS A 246 -46.28 26.35 25.60
C LYS A 246 -45.34 26.30 24.41
N ALA A 247 -45.96 26.46 23.25
CA ALA A 247 -45.39 26.38 21.91
C ALA A 247 -44.47 27.56 21.56
N SER A 248 -43.76 27.35 20.46
CA SER A 248 -43.29 28.32 19.43
C SER A 248 -41.78 28.61 19.36
N ALA A 249 -41.37 28.71 18.09
CA ALA A 249 -40.15 29.30 17.54
C ALA A 249 -38.92 28.39 17.36
N SER A 250 -38.73 28.06 16.08
CA SER A 250 -37.55 27.55 15.37
C SER A 250 -36.22 28.18 15.81
N PRO A 251 -35.13 27.41 15.98
CA PRO A 251 -33.79 27.97 16.07
C PRO A 251 -33.15 28.05 14.67
N GLU A 252 -32.88 29.28 14.28
CA GLU A 252 -31.93 29.70 13.25
C GLU A 252 -30.54 29.12 13.56
N PRO A 253 -29.79 28.58 12.58
CA PRO A 253 -28.47 28.01 12.82
C PRO A 253 -27.47 29.14 13.12
N GLN A 254 -27.09 29.27 14.39
CA GLN A 254 -26.00 30.14 14.81
C GLN A 254 -24.70 29.68 14.16
N MET A 255 -24.13 30.54 13.31
CA MET A 255 -22.73 30.45 12.89
C MET A 255 -21.85 30.49 14.13
N LEU A 256 -21.09 29.43 14.37
CA LEU A 256 -19.96 29.45 15.28
C LEU A 256 -18.93 30.45 14.74
N ALA A 257 -18.81 31.60 15.40
CA ALA A 257 -17.64 32.46 15.30
C ALA A 257 -16.45 31.68 15.88
N ILE A 258 -15.55 31.26 15.00
CA ILE A 258 -14.24 30.75 15.37
C ILE A 258 -13.46 31.95 15.92
N PRO A 259 -12.98 31.92 17.18
CA PRO A 259 -12.13 32.99 17.67
C PRO A 259 -10.85 33.04 16.83
N GLU A 260 -10.58 34.20 16.23
CA GLU A 260 -9.29 34.50 15.61
C GLU A 260 -8.21 34.30 16.66
N TYR A 261 -7.36 33.31 16.42
CA TYR A 261 -6.14 33.11 17.19
C TYR A 261 -5.10 34.08 16.62
N GLU A 262 -4.93 35.24 17.26
CA GLU A 262 -3.76 36.08 17.07
C GLU A 262 -2.54 35.26 17.49
N VAL A 263 -1.80 34.79 16.49
CA VAL A 263 -0.49 34.18 16.69
C VAL A 263 0.46 35.34 16.98
N ASP A 264 0.61 35.66 18.27
CA ASP A 264 1.70 36.51 18.72
C ASP A 264 3.03 35.91 18.22
N ASP A 265 3.82 36.76 17.59
CA ASP A 265 5.12 36.49 17.01
C ASP A 265 6.02 35.74 18.00
N ILE A 266 6.12 34.42 17.83
CA ILE A 266 7.15 33.61 18.48
C ILE A 266 8.46 33.95 17.78
N ASP A 267 9.17 34.90 18.37
CA ASP A 267 10.48 35.38 17.94
C ASP A 267 11.53 34.28 18.17
N LEU A 268 11.60 33.33 17.24
CA LEU A 268 12.38 32.09 17.31
C LEU A 268 13.89 32.29 17.05
N PHE A 269 14.39 33.52 17.13
CA PHE A 269 15.80 33.87 16.89
C PHE A 269 16.41 34.83 17.93
N SER A 270 16.06 34.68 19.20
CA SER A 270 16.82 35.34 20.28
C SER A 270 18.01 34.48 20.72
N ASP A 271 19.10 34.53 19.95
CA ASP A 271 20.42 34.02 20.33
C ASP A 271 21.04 34.91 21.41
N ALA A 272 20.73 34.65 22.68
CA ALA A 272 21.43 35.22 23.82
C ALA A 272 21.84 34.13 24.82
N PRO A 273 23.15 33.92 25.08
CA PRO A 273 23.60 32.89 26.01
C PRO A 273 23.28 33.29 27.47
N PRO A 274 22.77 32.38 28.31
CA PRO A 274 22.42 32.69 29.69
C PRO A 274 23.67 32.97 30.53
N LYS A 275 23.67 34.13 31.20
CA LYS A 275 24.69 34.53 32.19
C LYS A 275 24.58 33.65 33.44
N ARG A 276 25.70 33.00 33.76
CA ARG A 276 25.93 32.15 34.94
C ARG A 276 25.87 32.99 36.23
N ALA A 277 24.98 32.63 37.15
CA ALA A 277 24.90 33.23 38.48
C ALA A 277 25.91 32.60 39.47
N LYS A 278 26.44 33.46 40.34
CA LYS A 278 27.44 33.25 41.41
C LYS A 278 26.85 32.52 42.63
N PRO A 279 27.61 31.66 43.35
CA PRO A 279 27.18 31.08 44.63
C PRO A 279 27.86 31.72 45.85
N THR A 280 27.12 31.92 46.94
CA THR A 280 27.64 32.23 48.30
C THR A 280 26.58 31.84 49.38
N PRO A 281 26.89 31.74 50.70
CA PRO A 281 27.29 30.50 51.38
C PRO A 281 26.55 30.16 52.72
N ALA A 282 26.77 28.92 53.23
CA ALA A 282 26.82 28.46 54.65
C ALA A 282 25.51 28.55 55.53
N ARG A 283 25.16 27.71 56.53
CA ARG A 283 25.79 26.69 57.43
C ARG A 283 24.64 26.05 58.32
N PRO A 284 24.88 25.30 59.43
CA PRO A 284 25.24 23.87 59.65
C PRO A 284 24.20 23.03 60.45
N VAL A 285 24.53 21.76 60.81
CA VAL A 285 24.29 20.99 62.09
C VAL A 285 24.38 19.47 61.77
N SER A 286 25.52 18.79 62.01
CA SER A 286 25.85 17.82 63.12
C SER A 286 24.94 16.57 63.19
N SER A 287 25.32 15.29 63.35
CA SER A 287 26.50 14.45 63.73
C SER A 287 26.06 12.96 63.57
N PRO A 288 26.74 11.90 64.08
CA PRO A 288 28.16 11.49 64.07
C PRO A 288 28.42 10.09 63.43
N SER A 289 29.71 9.80 63.27
CA SER A 289 30.38 8.55 62.82
C SER A 289 30.42 7.46 63.93
N PRO A 290 30.91 6.21 63.69
CA PRO A 290 32.37 5.95 63.54
C PRO A 290 32.81 4.78 62.62
N GLN A 291 34.01 4.99 62.02
CA GLN A 291 35.17 4.07 61.84
C GLN A 291 34.97 2.72 61.09
N LYS A 292 35.85 2.25 60.18
CA LYS A 292 37.30 2.06 60.36
C LYS A 292 37.97 1.54 59.05
N GLU A 293 39.21 1.99 58.81
CA GLU A 293 40.39 1.22 58.27
C GLU A 293 40.41 0.71 56.81
N THR A 294 41.21 1.35 55.92
CA THR A 294 42.56 0.96 55.39
C THR A 294 42.50 -0.07 54.24
N ALA A 295 43.29 -0.07 53.16
CA ALA A 295 44.52 0.61 52.76
C ALA A 295 44.70 0.52 51.21
N THR A 296 45.37 1.54 50.65
CA THR A 296 46.30 1.55 49.50
C THR A 296 46.51 0.29 48.65
N ARG A 297 46.45 0.43 47.32
CA ARG A 297 47.62 0.21 46.45
C ARG A 297 47.46 0.85 45.06
N ALA A 298 48.40 1.74 44.74
CA ALA A 298 48.67 2.25 43.41
C ALA A 298 49.37 1.18 42.54
N SER A 299 49.14 1.20 41.24
CA SER A 299 50.15 0.80 40.24
C SER A 299 49.81 1.43 38.89
N SER A 300 50.72 2.32 38.51
CA SER A 300 50.93 2.95 37.21
C SER A 300 51.51 1.96 36.19
N THR A 301 51.08 2.00 34.93
CA THR A 301 52.01 2.00 33.78
C THR A 301 51.35 2.61 32.55
N SER A 302 52.10 3.47 31.88
CA SER A 302 51.72 4.30 30.74
C SER A 302 52.33 3.69 29.44
N PRO A 303 52.43 4.39 28.28
CA PRO A 303 51.66 4.12 27.07
C PRO A 303 52.50 3.61 25.89
N ALA A 304 51.85 3.08 24.85
CA ALA A 304 52.47 2.86 23.54
C ALA A 304 51.56 3.40 22.42
N ALA A 305 52.09 4.34 21.64
CA ALA A 305 51.51 4.90 20.42
C ALA A 305 52.28 4.33 19.18
N PRO A 306 52.05 4.81 17.95
CA PRO A 306 51.15 4.19 16.98
C PRO A 306 51.88 3.71 15.71
N SER A 307 51.37 2.66 15.05
CA SER A 307 51.87 2.26 13.72
C SER A 307 51.15 3.02 12.60
N THR A 308 51.97 3.69 11.80
CA THR A 308 51.63 4.43 10.59
C THR A 308 51.50 3.46 9.42
N HIS A 309 50.27 3.17 8.99
CA HIS A 309 50.02 2.56 7.68
C HIS A 309 49.75 3.64 6.62
N ARG A 310 50.67 3.71 5.66
CA ARG A 310 50.69 4.54 4.46
C ARG A 310 49.73 3.95 3.42
N PRO A 311 48.68 4.66 2.95
CA PRO A 311 47.88 4.18 1.83
C PRO A 311 48.60 4.45 0.50
N ALA A 312 48.70 3.41 -0.32
CA ALA A 312 49.20 3.47 -1.69
C ALA A 312 48.21 4.22 -2.61
N ALA A 313 48.77 4.86 -3.63
CA ALA A 313 48.07 5.70 -4.59
C ALA A 313 46.96 4.97 -5.37
N PRO A 314 45.91 5.68 -5.81
CA PRO A 314 44.86 5.11 -6.64
C PRO A 314 45.36 4.82 -8.06
N THR A 315 45.37 3.55 -8.45
CA THR A 315 45.51 3.11 -9.84
C THR A 315 44.34 3.63 -10.68
N LYS A 316 44.67 4.31 -11.79
CA LYS A 316 43.74 4.78 -12.81
C LYS A 316 42.79 3.66 -13.26
N LYS A 317 41.49 3.92 -13.18
CA LYS A 317 40.45 3.11 -13.84
C LYS A 317 40.71 3.10 -15.36
N PRO A 318 40.66 1.95 -16.04
CA PRO A 318 40.62 1.92 -17.50
C PRO A 318 39.33 2.59 -17.98
N ALA A 319 39.45 3.40 -19.03
CA ALA A 319 38.32 4.03 -19.71
C ALA A 319 37.31 2.94 -20.16
N PRO A 320 36.00 3.21 -20.09
CA PRO A 320 35.01 2.31 -20.67
C PRO A 320 35.29 2.18 -22.16
N LYS A 321 35.47 0.94 -22.63
CA LYS A 321 35.37 0.65 -24.06
C LYS A 321 33.91 0.90 -24.44
N ASP A 322 33.72 1.75 -25.43
CA ASP A 322 32.43 1.91 -26.10
C ASP A 322 32.09 0.56 -26.74
N ASP A 323 31.28 -0.23 -26.03
CA ASP A 323 30.84 -1.53 -26.50
C ASP A 323 29.80 -1.35 -27.60
N ASP A 324 30.17 -1.90 -28.75
CA ASP A 324 29.51 -2.03 -30.06
C ASP A 324 28.14 -2.75 -29.96
N TRP A 325 27.19 -2.15 -29.26
CA TRP A 325 25.82 -2.69 -29.12
C TRP A 325 25.05 -2.77 -30.45
N LEU A 326 25.55 -2.12 -31.50
CA LEU A 326 24.92 -2.11 -32.82
C LEU A 326 25.13 -3.43 -33.60
N ASN A 327 26.13 -4.24 -33.24
CA ASN A 327 26.43 -5.50 -33.93
C ASN A 327 25.62 -6.70 -33.43
N ASP A 328 24.91 -6.59 -32.30
CA ASP A 328 24.07 -7.67 -31.76
C ASP A 328 22.61 -7.62 -32.26
N LEU A 329 22.26 -6.64 -33.09
CA LEU A 329 20.91 -6.43 -33.64
C LEU A 329 20.79 -6.70 -35.14
N LEU A 330 21.88 -7.04 -35.82
CA LEU A 330 21.95 -7.43 -37.23
C LEU A 330 22.15 -8.93 -37.36
#